data_AF-A0A546XQP2-F1
#
_entry.id   AF-A0A546XQP2-F1
#
_cell.length_a   1.000
_cell.length_b   1.000
_cell.length_c   1.000
_cell.angle_alpha   90.00
_cell.angle_beta   90.00
_cell.angle_gamma   90.00
#
_symmetry.space_group_name_H-M   'P 1'
#
loop_
_entity.id
_entity.type
_entity.pdbx_description
1 polymer ?
#
loop_
_entity_poly.entity_id
_entity_poly.type
_entity_poly.pdbx_seq_one_letter_code
_entity_poly.pdbx_strand_id
1 'polypeptide(L)'
;MQKSDDTLTARVAVPQSKSDPSDVEFEEIPLPPRDMWGDSVTAASGASTEATSAVVTKGPDREIETLDFLLEENSDVLRNIPLKFPFNWQGNPVRTISVRRLTTGEVGNIIDKRPADVPDNFDIYGAMTGLPASVLRGLISDDGELVAEACYDFLPRYFRPAEMDQSASS
;
A
#
# COMPACT_ATOMS: atom_id res chain seq x y z
N MET A 1 -45.82 18.10 32.17
CA MET A 1 -44.67 18.11 31.26
C MET A 1 -44.39 16.66 30.86
N GLN A 2 -44.75 16.28 29.63
CA GLN A 2 -44.46 14.96 29.05
C GLN A 2 -42.96 14.89 28.73
N LYS A 3 -42.24 13.92 29.30
CA LYS A 3 -40.90 13.53 28.82
C LYS A 3 -41.13 12.44 27.77
N SER A 4 -40.84 12.75 26.52
CA SER A 4 -40.82 11.80 25.42
C SER A 4 -39.55 10.95 25.56
N ASP A 5 -39.70 9.65 25.83
CA ASP A 5 -38.63 8.67 25.68
C ASP A 5 -38.40 8.45 24.18
N ASP A 6 -37.44 9.19 23.62
CA ASP A 6 -37.07 9.12 22.21
C ASP A 6 -36.27 7.82 22.00
N THR A 7 -36.98 6.75 21.62
CA THR A 7 -36.40 5.42 21.38
C THR A 7 -35.66 5.47 20.04
N LEU A 8 -34.37 5.80 20.08
CA LEU A 8 -33.51 5.80 18.90
C LEU A 8 -33.37 4.35 18.39
N THR A 9 -33.62 4.10 17.11
CA THR A 9 -33.37 2.80 16.47
C THR A 9 -32.20 2.90 15.49
N ALA A 10 -31.37 1.86 15.40
CA ALA A 10 -30.29 1.76 14.43
C ALA A 10 -30.59 0.66 13.41
N ARG A 11 -30.35 0.94 12.13
CA ARG A 11 -30.43 -0.04 11.04
C ARG A 11 -29.09 -0.76 10.90
N VAL A 12 -29.07 -2.06 11.11
CA VAL A 12 -27.87 -2.89 10.96
C VAL A 12 -28.08 -3.83 9.78
N ALA A 13 -27.11 -3.88 8.87
CA ALA A 13 -27.11 -4.77 7.73
C ALA A 13 -26.51 -6.12 8.16
N VAL A 14 -27.32 -7.18 8.14
CA VAL A 14 -26.91 -8.54 8.48
C VAL A 14 -26.76 -9.35 7.19
N PRO A 15 -25.54 -9.83 6.86
CA PRO A 15 -25.32 -10.63 5.66
C PRO A 15 -26.04 -11.98 5.80
N GLN A 16 -26.92 -12.28 4.86
CA GLN A 16 -27.73 -13.51 4.86
C GLN A 16 -26.99 -14.69 4.19
N SER A 17 -25.94 -14.40 3.42
CA SER A 17 -25.16 -15.41 2.70
C SER A 17 -23.69 -15.35 3.06
N LYS A 18 -23.08 -16.52 3.26
CA LYS A 18 -21.63 -16.66 3.50
C LYS A 18 -20.80 -16.43 2.24
N SER A 19 -21.42 -16.47 1.07
CA SER A 19 -20.75 -16.52 -0.23
C SER A 19 -21.08 -15.34 -1.15
N ASP A 20 -22.11 -14.54 -0.81
CA ASP A 20 -22.49 -13.34 -1.54
C ASP A 20 -22.49 -12.14 -0.60
N PRO A 21 -21.48 -11.25 -0.68
CA PRO A 21 -21.38 -10.08 0.19
C PRO A 21 -22.42 -8.99 -0.13
N SER A 22 -23.21 -9.15 -1.21
CA SER A 22 -24.28 -8.20 -1.57
C SER A 22 -25.68 -8.60 -1.08
N ASP A 23 -25.83 -9.81 -0.53
CA ASP A 23 -27.09 -10.33 0.01
C ASP A 23 -27.21 -10.00 1.51
N VAL A 24 -27.83 -8.86 1.81
CA VAL A 24 -27.88 -8.27 3.15
C VAL A 24 -29.32 -7.85 3.50
N GLU A 25 -29.80 -8.28 4.67
CA GLU A 25 -31.08 -7.85 5.23
C GLU A 25 -30.85 -6.79 6.32
N PHE A 26 -31.69 -5.75 6.36
CA PHE A 26 -31.54 -4.65 7.30
C PHE A 26 -32.51 -4.80 8.47
N GLU A 27 -31.98 -5.06 9.65
CA GLU A 27 -32.75 -5.17 10.90
C GLU A 27 -32.64 -3.88 11.72
N GLU A 28 -33.74 -3.47 12.37
CA GLU A 28 -33.78 -2.30 13.25
C GLU A 28 -33.61 -2.73 14.71
N ILE A 29 -32.49 -2.35 15.31
CA ILE A 29 -32.17 -2.66 16.71
C ILE A 29 -32.39 -1.40 17.56
N PRO A 30 -33.13 -1.48 18.69
CA PRO A 30 -33.31 -0.35 19.58
C PRO A 30 -31.99 0.02 20.24
N LEU A 31 -31.60 1.28 20.13
CA LEU A 31 -30.42 1.81 20.78
C LEU A 31 -30.70 2.04 22.27
N PRO A 32 -29.70 1.83 23.14
CA PRO A 32 -29.84 2.16 24.54
C PRO A 32 -30.05 3.67 24.72
N PRO A 33 -30.80 4.09 25.75
CA PRO A 33 -31.03 5.50 26.05
C PRO A 33 -29.73 6.29 26.10
N ARG A 34 -29.77 7.50 25.55
CA ARG A 34 -28.60 8.37 25.31
C ARG A 34 -27.78 8.68 26.57
N ASP A 35 -28.42 8.62 27.75
CA ASP A 35 -27.78 8.80 29.06
C ASP A 35 -26.77 7.69 29.41
N MET A 36 -26.82 6.53 28.76
CA MET A 36 -25.88 5.42 28.99
C MET A 36 -24.64 5.45 28.08
N TRP A 37 -24.51 6.45 27.20
CA TRP A 37 -23.42 6.54 26.21
C TRP A 37 -22.15 7.22 26.79
N GLY A 38 -21.79 6.94 28.05
CA GLY A 38 -20.74 7.63 28.80
C GLY A 38 -19.38 7.74 28.05
N ASP A 39 -18.80 8.94 28.04
CA ASP A 39 -17.44 9.37 27.65
C ASP A 39 -16.72 8.57 26.54
N SER A 40 -17.44 8.09 25.54
CA SER A 40 -16.86 7.45 24.34
C SER A 40 -17.53 7.99 23.07
N VAL A 41 -17.71 9.31 23.02
CA VAL A 41 -18.13 10.02 21.81
C VAL A 41 -17.18 11.19 21.58
N THR A 42 -15.97 10.91 21.08
CA THR A 42 -15.24 11.93 20.32
C THR A 42 -15.99 12.11 19.00
N ALA A 43 -16.86 13.11 19.03
CA ALA A 43 -17.71 13.70 18.00
C ALA A 43 -17.49 13.24 16.54
N ALA A 44 -18.53 12.62 15.98
CA ALA A 44 -18.90 12.79 14.58
C ALA A 44 -20.27 13.46 14.53
N SER A 45 -20.30 14.75 14.17
CA SER A 45 -21.52 15.49 13.82
C SER A 45 -21.28 16.13 12.47
N GLY A 46 -22.06 15.71 11.46
CA GLY A 46 -21.82 15.97 10.05
C GLY A 46 -22.49 17.22 9.49
N ALA A 47 -22.06 17.62 8.28
CA ALA A 47 -22.87 17.66 7.06
C ALA A 47 -22.19 18.46 5.93
N SER A 48 -22.30 17.92 4.71
CA SER A 48 -22.15 18.55 3.37
C SER A 48 -20.78 18.58 2.68
N THR A 49 -20.74 17.79 1.61
CA THR A 49 -20.19 18.11 0.27
C THR A 49 -18.71 18.50 0.17
N GLU A 50 -17.83 17.50 0.19
CA GLU A 50 -16.66 17.45 -0.70
C GLU A 50 -16.10 16.03 -0.67
N ALA A 51 -15.64 15.54 -1.83
CA ALA A 51 -14.96 14.26 -1.96
C ALA A 51 -13.70 14.28 -1.08
N THR A 52 -13.85 13.85 0.16
CA THR A 52 -12.77 13.85 1.13
C THR A 52 -12.11 12.50 1.02
N SER A 53 -11.00 12.49 0.28
CA SER A 53 -10.01 11.42 0.25
C SER A 53 -9.89 10.80 1.63
N ALA A 54 -10.07 9.47 1.68
CA ALA A 54 -9.79 8.69 2.87
C ALA A 54 -8.44 9.12 3.45
N VAL A 55 -8.48 9.72 4.63
CA VAL A 55 -7.28 10.04 5.38
C VAL A 55 -6.71 8.70 5.82
N VAL A 56 -5.76 8.21 5.04
CA VAL A 56 -4.84 7.14 5.44
C VAL A 56 -4.23 7.61 6.74
N THR A 57 -4.63 7.00 7.86
CA THR A 57 -3.99 7.21 9.15
C THR A 57 -2.55 6.73 9.03
N LYS A 58 -1.67 7.68 8.71
CA LYS A 58 -0.21 7.52 8.70
C LYS A 58 0.18 6.88 10.02
N GLY A 59 0.83 5.71 9.97
CA GLY A 59 1.40 5.07 11.15
C GLY A 59 2.31 6.04 11.92
N PRO A 60 2.61 5.78 13.21
CA PRO A 60 3.45 6.66 14.00
C PRO A 60 4.75 6.98 13.26
N ASP A 61 5.07 8.27 13.14
CA ASP A 61 6.28 8.74 12.45
C ASP A 61 7.49 8.22 13.23
N ARG A 62 8.15 7.18 12.72
CA ARG A 62 9.37 6.64 13.32
C ARG A 62 10.51 7.54 12.88
N GLU A 63 11.28 8.05 13.83
CA GLU A 63 12.54 8.73 13.52
C GLU A 63 13.49 7.71 12.88
N ILE A 64 13.73 7.86 11.58
CA ILE A 64 14.64 7.01 10.80
C ILE A 64 15.81 7.89 10.36
N GLU A 65 16.99 7.57 10.88
CA GLU A 65 18.23 8.24 10.47
C GLU A 65 18.57 7.86 9.02
N THR A 66 18.92 8.86 8.20
CA THR A 66 19.39 8.61 6.84
C THR A 66 20.88 8.33 6.87
N LEU A 67 21.26 7.12 6.47
CA LEU A 67 22.66 6.69 6.43
C LEU A 67 23.21 6.83 5.01
N ASP A 68 24.40 7.41 4.89
CA ASP A 68 25.16 7.45 3.65
C ASP A 68 26.12 6.26 3.60
N PHE A 69 25.83 5.29 2.74
CA PHE A 69 26.63 4.08 2.61
C PHE A 69 27.71 4.30 1.55
N LEU A 70 28.97 4.07 1.92
CA LEU A 70 30.09 4.08 0.98
C LEU A 70 30.10 2.79 0.15
N LEU A 71 29.20 2.71 -0.82
CA LEU A 71 29.04 1.55 -1.69
C LEU A 71 30.10 1.55 -2.80
N GLU A 72 30.81 0.44 -2.94
CA GLU A 72 31.66 0.19 -4.09
C GLU A 72 30.83 -0.31 -5.29
N GLU A 73 31.31 -0.06 -6.53
CA GLU A 73 30.59 -0.44 -7.77
C GLU A 73 30.27 -1.94 -7.88
N ASN A 74 30.99 -2.81 -7.15
CA ASN A 74 30.79 -4.26 -7.15
C ASN A 74 30.14 -4.77 -5.86
N SER A 75 29.49 -3.91 -5.09
CA SER A 75 28.81 -4.33 -3.87
C SER A 75 27.56 -5.16 -4.19
N ASP A 76 27.33 -6.25 -3.46
CA ASP A 76 26.15 -7.13 -3.60
C ASP A 76 24.82 -6.41 -3.37
N VAL A 77 24.83 -5.14 -2.94
CA VAL A 77 23.65 -4.32 -2.69
C VAL A 77 23.31 -3.38 -3.85
N LEU A 78 24.13 -3.33 -4.90
CA LEU A 78 23.92 -2.49 -6.09
C LEU A 78 24.11 -3.33 -7.36
N ARG A 79 23.14 -3.30 -8.27
CA ARG A 79 23.20 -3.95 -9.58
C ARG A 79 22.94 -2.94 -10.67
N ASN A 80 23.87 -2.81 -11.62
CA ASN A 80 23.73 -1.93 -12.78
C ASN A 80 23.25 -2.75 -13.99
N ILE A 81 22.14 -2.34 -14.58
CA ILE A 81 21.51 -3.02 -15.72
C ILE A 81 21.62 -2.13 -16.95
N PRO A 82 22.47 -2.48 -17.93
CA PRO A 82 22.54 -1.75 -19.19
C PRO A 82 21.26 -2.00 -20.00
N LEU A 83 20.64 -0.93 -20.49
CA LEU A 83 19.41 -0.99 -21.28
C LEU A 83 19.74 -1.31 -22.74
N LYS A 84 18.97 -2.23 -23.34
CA LYS A 84 19.01 -2.50 -24.78
C LYS A 84 18.42 -1.33 -25.56
N PHE A 85 17.40 -0.67 -25.01
CA PHE A 85 16.70 0.46 -25.61
C PHE A 85 16.82 1.71 -24.70
N PRO A 86 17.95 2.44 -24.78
CA PRO A 86 18.10 3.70 -24.08
C PRO A 86 16.98 4.69 -24.42
N PHE A 87 16.55 5.47 -23.43
CA PHE A 87 15.47 6.45 -23.60
C PHE A 87 15.86 7.81 -23.00
N ASN A 88 15.12 8.85 -23.37
CA ASN A 88 15.29 10.17 -22.77
C ASN A 88 14.23 10.37 -21.69
N TRP A 89 14.67 10.67 -20.47
CA TRP A 89 13.79 11.00 -19.36
C TRP A 89 14.13 12.38 -18.82
N GLN A 90 13.15 13.29 -18.85
CA GLN A 90 13.33 14.68 -18.42
C GLN A 90 14.53 15.38 -19.11
N GLY A 91 14.78 15.05 -20.38
CA GLY A 91 15.90 15.59 -21.16
C GLY A 91 17.24 14.90 -20.93
N ASN A 92 17.32 13.91 -20.04
CA ASN A 92 18.54 13.16 -19.77
C ASN A 92 18.51 11.78 -20.45
N PRO A 93 19.57 11.37 -21.17
CA PRO A 93 19.65 10.05 -21.76
C PRO A 93 19.93 9.00 -20.68
N VAL A 94 19.00 8.07 -20.50
CA VAL A 94 19.12 6.94 -19.58
C VAL A 94 19.56 5.71 -20.38
N ARG A 95 20.77 5.22 -20.08
CA ARG A 95 21.37 4.03 -20.72
C ARG A 95 21.53 2.85 -19.78
N THR A 96 21.55 3.13 -18.48
CA THR A 96 21.76 2.13 -17.42
C THR A 96 20.80 2.46 -16.30
N ILE A 97 20.15 1.44 -15.74
CA ILE A 97 19.35 1.55 -14.53
C ILE A 97 20.11 0.87 -13.40
N SER A 98 20.36 1.61 -12.32
CA SER A 98 20.96 1.07 -11.10
C SER A 98 19.84 0.63 -10.16
N VAL A 99 19.88 -0.63 -9.74
CA VAL A 99 18.98 -1.19 -8.74
C VAL A 99 19.76 -1.33 -7.45
N ARG A 100 19.28 -0.73 -6.36
CA ARG A 100 19.87 -0.91 -5.03
C ARG A 100 18.94 -1.64 -4.08
N ARG A 101 19.53 -2.31 -3.10
CA ARG A 101 18.79 -2.86 -1.96
C ARG A 101 18.29 -1.73 -1.07
N LEU A 102 17.03 -1.83 -0.64
CA LEU A 102 16.45 -0.89 0.31
C LEU A 102 16.97 -1.16 1.72
N THR A 103 17.18 -0.09 2.49
CA THR A 103 17.48 -0.17 3.91
C THR A 103 16.25 -0.63 4.70
N THR A 104 16.45 -1.13 5.91
CA THR A 104 15.34 -1.52 6.81
C THR A 104 14.37 -0.37 7.06
N GLY A 105 14.88 0.87 7.18
CA GLY A 105 14.05 2.06 7.38
C GLY A 105 13.20 2.40 6.15
N GLU A 106 13.77 2.31 4.95
CA GLU A 106 13.02 2.51 3.69
C GLU A 106 11.94 1.46 3.49
N VAL A 107 12.24 0.19 3.79
CA VAL A 107 11.25 -0.88 3.79
C VAL A 107 10.13 -0.60 4.79
N GLY A 108 10.46 -0.20 6.02
CA GLY A 108 9.47 0.18 7.03
C GLY A 108 8.58 1.33 6.57
N ASN A 109 9.17 2.37 5.99
CA ASN A 109 8.43 3.51 5.42
C ASN A 109 7.47 3.11 4.30
N ILE A 110 7.86 2.17 3.44
CA ILE A 110 7.00 1.65 2.37
C ILE A 110 5.83 0.84 2.95
N ILE A 111 6.03 0.11 4.05
CA ILE A 111 4.97 -0.62 4.75
C ILE A 111 4.03 0.36 5.45
N ASP A 112 4.56 1.36 6.16
CA ASP A 112 3.78 2.29 6.97
C ASP A 112 2.95 3.28 6.12
N LYS A 113 3.42 3.61 4.90
CA LYS A 113 2.71 4.47 3.94
C LYS A 113 1.76 3.70 3.02
N ARG A 114 1.68 2.38 3.16
CA ARG A 114 0.94 1.50 2.27
C ARG A 114 -0.58 1.70 2.48
N PRO A 115 -1.36 1.98 1.43
CA PRO A 115 -2.81 1.82 1.50
C PRO A 115 -3.16 0.34 1.75
N ALA A 116 -4.28 0.04 2.42
CA ALA A 116 -4.67 -1.34 2.73
C ALA A 116 -4.89 -2.20 1.47
N ASP A 117 -5.07 -1.54 0.34
CA ASP A 117 -5.26 -2.12 -0.98
C ASP A 117 -3.89 -2.51 -1.54
N VAL A 118 -3.74 -3.78 -1.94
CA VAL A 118 -2.49 -4.44 -2.35
C VAL A 118 -1.60 -3.50 -3.19
N PRO A 119 -0.38 -3.17 -2.75
CA PRO A 119 0.45 -2.26 -3.52
C PRO A 119 0.98 -2.91 -4.77
N ASP A 120 1.18 -2.06 -5.76
CA ASP A 120 1.90 -2.44 -6.94
C ASP A 120 3.40 -2.57 -6.60
N ASN A 121 3.99 -3.73 -6.90
CA ASN A 121 5.43 -3.99 -6.74
C ASN A 121 6.30 -2.92 -7.44
N PHE A 122 5.77 -2.29 -8.49
CA PHE A 122 6.46 -1.21 -9.19
C PHE A 122 6.74 0.03 -8.32
N ASP A 123 5.97 0.28 -7.26
CA ASP A 123 6.27 1.37 -6.32
C ASP A 123 7.51 1.06 -5.48
N ILE A 124 7.67 -0.21 -5.08
CA ILE A 124 8.87 -0.68 -4.39
C ILE A 124 10.07 -0.63 -5.34
N TYR A 125 9.89 -1.07 -6.59
CA TYR A 125 10.94 -0.98 -7.61
C TYR A 125 11.34 0.45 -7.90
N GLY A 126 10.40 1.39 -7.81
CA GLY A 126 10.69 2.81 -7.95
C GLY A 126 11.60 3.33 -6.83
N ALA A 127 11.35 2.92 -5.59
CA ALA A 127 12.25 3.24 -4.48
C ALA A 127 13.66 2.65 -4.66
N MET A 128 13.76 1.46 -5.27
CA MET A 128 15.01 0.74 -5.51
C MET A 128 15.83 1.31 -6.66
N THR A 129 15.18 1.86 -7.69
CA THR A 129 15.84 2.38 -8.90
C THR A 129 15.99 3.90 -8.89
N GLY A 130 15.25 4.59 -8.02
CA GLY A 130 15.12 6.05 -8.06
C GLY A 130 14.27 6.56 -9.23
N LEU A 131 13.68 5.66 -10.03
CA LEU A 131 12.79 6.01 -11.13
C LEU A 131 11.33 5.83 -10.69
N PRO A 132 10.39 6.68 -11.15
CA PRO A 132 8.99 6.49 -10.80
C PRO A 132 8.43 5.22 -11.44
N ALA A 133 7.47 4.60 -10.76
CA ALA A 133 6.82 3.37 -11.22
C ALA A 133 6.24 3.50 -12.64
N SER A 134 5.77 4.68 -13.05
CA SER A 134 5.27 4.94 -14.41
C SER A 134 6.35 4.83 -15.49
N VAL A 135 7.60 5.20 -15.18
CA VAL A 135 8.74 5.06 -16.10
C VAL A 135 9.13 3.59 -16.23
N LEU A 136 9.17 2.86 -15.12
CA LEU A 136 9.50 1.43 -15.12
C LEU A 136 8.48 0.62 -15.92
N ARG A 137 7.19 0.94 -15.82
CA ARG A 137 6.12 0.31 -16.64
C ARG A 137 6.19 0.69 -18.12
N GLY A 138 6.90 1.77 -18.47
CA GLY A 138 7.10 2.23 -19.85
C GLY A 138 8.32 1.63 -20.54
N LEU A 139 9.13 0.82 -19.86
CA LEU A 139 10.26 0.14 -20.46
C LEU A 139 9.80 -0.84 -21.55
N ILE A 140 10.53 -0.90 -22.66
CA ILE A 140 10.15 -1.67 -23.85
C ILE A 140 10.88 -3.01 -23.86
N SER A 141 10.19 -4.07 -24.34
CA SER A 141 10.76 -5.41 -24.51
C SER A 141 11.30 -5.97 -23.19
N ASP A 142 12.42 -6.70 -23.28
CA ASP A 142 13.09 -7.42 -22.20
C ASP A 142 13.67 -6.47 -21.14
N ASP A 143 13.86 -5.18 -21.43
CA ASP A 143 14.44 -4.24 -20.46
C ASP A 143 13.55 -4.11 -19.22
N GLY A 144 12.22 -4.15 -19.39
CA GLY A 144 11.28 -4.11 -18.27
C GLY A 144 11.38 -5.36 -17.40
N GLU A 145 11.48 -6.54 -18.02
CA GLU A 145 11.58 -7.83 -17.33
C GLU A 145 12.92 -7.96 -16.58
N LEU A 146 14.03 -7.60 -17.21
CA LEU A 146 15.37 -7.62 -16.60
C LEU A 146 15.47 -6.72 -15.37
N VAL A 147 14.88 -5.52 -15.44
CA VAL A 147 14.84 -4.59 -14.31
C VAL A 147 13.94 -5.15 -13.20
N ALA A 148 12.78 -5.71 -13.55
CA ALA A 148 11.87 -6.29 -12.58
C ALA A 148 12.48 -7.52 -11.86
N GLU A 149 13.17 -8.40 -12.58
CA GLU A 149 13.87 -9.57 -12.03
C GLU A 149 14.97 -9.13 -11.04
N ALA A 150 15.80 -8.17 -11.45
CA ALA A 150 16.83 -7.63 -10.58
C ALA A 150 16.27 -6.94 -9.32
N CYS A 151 15.11 -6.27 -9.44
CA CYS A 151 14.43 -5.73 -8.27
C CYS A 151 13.84 -6.84 -7.39
N TYR A 152 13.29 -7.89 -8.01
CA TYR A 152 12.72 -9.04 -7.29
C TYR A 152 13.77 -9.76 -6.43
N ASP A 153 14.98 -9.93 -6.93
CA ASP A 153 16.12 -10.50 -6.18
C ASP A 153 16.41 -9.75 -4.88
N PHE A 154 16.22 -8.42 -4.89
CA PHE A 154 16.46 -7.55 -3.75
C PHE A 154 15.22 -7.30 -2.89
N LEU A 155 14.03 -7.75 -3.30
CA LEU A 155 12.82 -7.64 -2.49
C LEU A 155 12.99 -8.40 -1.16
N PRO A 156 12.70 -7.76 -0.02
CA PRO A 156 12.49 -8.44 1.25
C PRO A 156 11.52 -9.62 1.09
N ARG A 157 11.78 -10.73 1.79
CA ARG A 157 10.95 -11.95 1.71
C ARG A 157 9.47 -11.68 1.92
N TYR A 158 9.13 -10.71 2.77
CA TYR A 158 7.75 -10.31 3.05
C TYR A 158 6.97 -9.82 1.82
N PHE A 159 7.66 -9.24 0.82
CA PHE A 159 7.02 -8.75 -0.42
C PHE A 159 7.12 -9.72 -1.58
N ARG A 160 7.82 -10.85 -1.42
CA ARG A 160 7.82 -11.88 -2.45
C ARG A 160 6.46 -12.58 -2.40
N PRO A 161 5.77 -12.77 -3.53
CA PRO A 161 4.62 -13.65 -3.61
C PRO A 161 4.99 -14.99 -2.97
N ALA A 162 4.09 -15.56 -2.17
CA ALA A 162 4.27 -16.94 -1.73
C ALA A 162 4.42 -17.79 -2.99
N GLU A 163 5.57 -18.46 -3.15
CA GLU A 163 5.72 -19.50 -4.17
C GLU A 163 4.63 -20.53 -3.86
N MET A 164 3.53 -20.51 -4.63
CA MET A 164 2.56 -21.58 -4.57
C MET A 164 3.30 -22.81 -5.05
N ASP A 165 3.59 -23.69 -4.10
CA ASP A 165 4.28 -24.95 -4.28
C ASP A 165 3.51 -25.80 -5.32
N GLN A 166 3.88 -25.68 -6.60
CA GLN A 166 3.30 -26.46 -7.71
C GLN A 166 3.87 -27.89 -7.75
N SER A 167 4.41 -28.41 -6.65
CA SER A 167 4.92 -29.78 -6.56
C SER A 167 3.85 -30.85 -6.31
N ALA A 168 2.55 -30.48 -6.30
CA ALA A 168 1.44 -31.41 -6.10
C ALA A 168 0.54 -31.56 -7.34
N SER A 169 1.09 -31.96 -8.49
CA SER A 169 0.36 -32.65 -9.56
C SER A 169 1.33 -33.15 -10.63
N SER A 170 1.90 -34.34 -10.43
CA SER A 170 2.40 -35.22 -11.49
C SER A 170 2.25 -36.66 -11.05
#